data_AF-A0A3A6D4Q6-F1
#
_entry.id   AF-A0A3A6D4Q6-F1
#
_cell.length_a   1.000
_cell.length_b   1.000
_cell.length_c   1.000
_cell.angle_alpha   90.00
_cell.angle_beta   90.00
_cell.angle_gamma   90.00
#
_symmetry.space_group_name_H-M   'P 1'
#
loop_
_entity.id
_entity.type
_entity.pdbx_description
1 polymer ?
#
loop_
_entity_poly.entity_id
_entity_poly.type
_entity_poly.pdbx_seq_one_letter_code
_entity_poly.pdbx_strand_id
1 'polypeptide(L)' 'MRETGKDDTQYTHQEYRMAGIAHLLLQDEVEEFYYKGKQISRKEADAQVACFQAQVKKGKEAGR' A
#
# COMPACT_ATOMS: atom_id res chain seq x y z
N MET A 1 -13.28 7.02 27.75
CA MET A 1 -11.99 7.65 27.35
C MET A 1 -11.54 6.98 26.07
N ARG A 2 -11.02 7.77 25.13
CA ARG A 2 -10.65 7.41 23.75
C ARG A 2 -9.86 6.11 23.66
N GLU A 3 -10.40 5.11 22.95
CA GLU A 3 -9.60 4.03 22.41
C GLU A 3 -9.04 4.54 21.07
N THR A 4 -7.74 4.76 21.06
CA THR A 4 -6.94 5.20 19.91
C THR A 4 -7.22 4.31 18.71
N GLY A 5 -7.98 4.85 17.74
CA GLY A 5 -8.02 4.32 16.39
C GLY A 5 -6.60 4.22 15.87
N LYS A 6 -6.18 3.02 15.51
CA LYS A 6 -4.99 2.77 14.70
C LYS A 6 -5.26 3.32 13.29
N ASP A 7 -5.27 4.63 13.15
CA ASP A 7 -4.94 5.29 11.90
C ASP A 7 -3.39 5.41 11.87
N ASP A 8 -2.79 5.50 10.67
CA ASP A 8 -1.34 5.68 10.44
C ASP A 8 -0.43 4.45 10.33
N THR A 9 -0.87 3.39 9.63
CA THR A 9 0.11 2.59 8.85
C THR A 9 0.09 3.09 7.41
N GLN A 10 0.69 4.25 7.15
CA GLN A 10 1.11 4.60 5.79
C GLN A 10 2.14 3.57 5.34
N TYR A 11 1.85 2.89 4.24
CA TYR A 11 2.86 2.06 3.60
C TYR A 11 3.95 2.95 3.02
N THR A 12 5.17 2.45 3.02
CA THR A 12 6.30 3.15 2.42
C THR A 12 6.20 3.14 0.90
N HIS A 13 6.86 4.11 0.23
CA HIS A 13 7.02 4.09 -1.25
C HIS A 13 7.54 2.74 -1.76
N GLN A 14 8.42 2.10 -0.99
CA GLN A 14 8.96 0.78 -1.33
C GLN A 14 7.88 -0.30 -1.28
N GLU A 15 7.02 -0.29 -0.27
CA GLU A 15 5.92 -1.26 -0.15
C GLU A 15 4.88 -1.11 -1.26
N TYR A 16 4.50 0.13 -1.61
CA TYR A 16 3.66 0.38 -2.78
C TYR A 16 4.33 -0.16 -4.05
N ARG A 17 5.61 0.13 -4.27
CA ARG A 17 6.36 -0.36 -5.43
C ARG A 17 6.37 -1.88 -5.50
N MET A 18 6.60 -2.58 -4.38
CA MET A 18 6.58 -4.04 -4.33
C MET A 18 5.21 -4.61 -4.71
N ALA A 19 4.13 -3.93 -4.35
CA ALA A 19 2.76 -4.29 -4.73
C ALA A 19 2.39 -3.87 -6.17
N GLY A 20 3.33 -3.31 -6.94
CA GLY A 20 3.10 -2.86 -8.32
C GLY A 20 2.37 -1.51 -8.42
N ILE A 21 2.41 -0.71 -7.36
CA ILE A 21 1.80 0.63 -7.30
C ILE A 21 2.90 1.67 -7.48
N ALA A 22 2.66 2.61 -8.39
CA ALA A 22 3.46 3.83 -8.48
C ALA A 22 2.91 4.86 -7.51
N HIS A 23 3.73 5.30 -6.56
CA HIS A 23 3.45 6.37 -5.61
C HIS A 23 4.29 7.59 -6.00
N LEU A 24 3.61 8.65 -6.40
CA LEU A 24 4.20 9.92 -6.81
C LEU A 24 3.89 10.97 -5.75
N LEU A 25 4.91 11.74 -5.38
CA LEU A 25 4.76 12.92 -4.53
C LEU A 25 4.98 14.15 -5.41
N LEU A 26 3.93 14.94 -5.59
CA LEU A 26 3.97 16.19 -6.36
C LEU A 26 4.56 17.33 -5.53
N GLN A 27 4.93 18.44 -6.19
CA GLN A 27 5.54 19.60 -5.55
C GLN A 27 4.67 20.27 -4.48
N ASP A 28 3.35 20.07 -4.54
CA ASP A 28 2.36 20.64 -3.60
C ASP A 28 1.99 19.65 -2.47
N GLU A 29 2.85 18.68 -2.17
CA GLU A 29 2.60 17.61 -1.19
C GLU A 29 1.38 16.72 -1.53
N VAL A 30 0.86 16.83 -2.75
CA VAL A 30 -0.21 15.97 -3.26
C VAL A 30 0.36 14.60 -3.61
N GLU A 31 -0.19 13.57 -2.97
CA GLU A 31 0.15 12.17 -3.26
C GLU A 31 -0.74 11.62 -4.37
N GLU A 32 -0.15 11.02 -5.40
CA GLU A 32 -0.85 10.27 -6.42
C GLU A 32 -0.43 8.80 -6.44
N PHE A 33 -1.42 7.92 -6.59
CA PHE A 33 -1.22 6.48 -6.63
C PHE A 33 -1.74 5.92 -7.94
N TYR A 34 -0.93 5.10 -8.61
CA TYR A 34 -1.31 4.45 -9.85
C TYR A 34 -1.10 2.95 -9.77
N TYR A 35 -2.11 2.19 -10.19
CA TYR A 35 -2.03 0.74 -10.29
C TYR A 35 -2.49 0.29 -11.67
N LYS A 36 -1.64 -0.48 -12.37
CA LYS A 36 -1.88 -0.95 -13.75
C LYS A 36 -2.28 0.17 -14.73
N GLY A 37 -1.65 1.33 -14.60
CA GLY A 37 -1.89 2.50 -15.46
C GLY A 37 -3.16 3.29 -15.15
N LYS A 38 -3.89 2.97 -14.07
CA LYS A 38 -5.05 3.74 -13.61
C LYS A 38 -4.72 4.45 -12.29
N GLN A 39 -5.14 5.70 -12.18
CA GLN A 39 -5.09 6.42 -10.91
C GLN A 39 -6.07 5.77 -9.94
N ILE A 40 -5.60 5.52 -8.72
CA ILE A 40 -6.38 4.92 -7.65
C ILE A 40 -6.29 5.78 -6.40
N SER A 41 -7.26 5.62 -5.50
CA SER A 41 -7.25 6.32 -4.22
C SER A 41 -6.18 5.71 -3.29
N ARG A 42 -5.67 6.47 -2.33
CA ARG A 42 -4.78 5.95 -1.29
C ARG A 42 -5.34 4.70 -0.60
N LYS A 43 -6.64 4.71 -0.25
CA LYS A 43 -7.31 3.55 0.35
C LYS A 43 -7.27 2.29 -0.52
N GLU A 44 -7.35 2.44 -1.85
CA GLU A 44 -7.24 1.33 -2.79
C GLU A 44 -5.80 0.83 -2.90
N ALA A 45 -4.84 1.76 -2.89
CA ALA A 45 -3.41 1.43 -2.88
C ALA A 45 -3.07 0.64 -1.61
N ASP A 46 -3.56 1.07 -0.46
CA ASP A 46 -3.36 0.41 0.83
C ASP A 46 -3.96 -1.00 0.86
N ALA A 47 -5.17 -1.16 0.33
CA ALA A 47 -5.82 -2.48 0.22
C ALA A 47 -5.02 -3.44 -0.66
N GLN A 48 -4.44 -2.93 -1.75
CA GLN A 48 -3.63 -3.71 -2.67
C GLN A 48 -2.29 -4.12 -2.04
N VAL A 49 -1.62 -3.22 -1.29
CA VAL A 49 -0.42 -3.56 -0.53
C VAL A 49 -0.72 -4.60 0.55
N ALA A 50 -1.80 -4.43 1.30
CA ALA A 50 -2.23 -5.38 2.32
C ALA A 50 -2.46 -6.78 1.72
N CYS A 51 -3.13 -6.85 0.56
CA CYS A 51 -3.36 -8.09 -0.17
C CYS A 51 -2.05 -8.72 -0.64
N PHE A 52 -1.12 -7.93 -1.19
CA PHE A 52 0.19 -8.41 -1.63
C PHE A 52 1.00 -9.00 -0.47
N GLN A 53 1.08 -8.30 0.66
CA GLN A 53 1.82 -8.78 1.84
C GLN A 53 1.21 -10.07 2.42
N ALA A 54 -0.11 -10.20 2.42
CA ALA A 54 -0.80 -11.42 2.86
C ALA A 54 -0.47 -12.63 1.96
N GLN A 55 -0.37 -12.42 0.64
CA GLN A 55 0.02 -13.48 -0.30
C GLN A 55 1.49 -13.89 -0.14
N VAL A 56 2.40 -12.92 0.04
CA VAL A 56 3.83 -13.19 0.27
C VAL A 56 4.04 -14.03 1.54
N LYS A 57 3.28 -13.77 2.61
CA LYS A 57 3.33 -14.58 3.85
C LYS A 57 2.90 -16.02 3.60
N LYS A 58 1.78 -16.24 2.88
CA LYS A 58 1.31 -17.59 2.54
C LYS A 58 2.27 -18.34 1.61
N GLY A 59 2.90 -17.65 0.66
CA GLY A 59 3.89 -18.26 -0.23
C GLY A 59 5.18 -18.70 0.48
N LYS A 60 5.57 -18.04 1.58
CA LYS A 60 6.71 -18.46 2.41
C LYS A 60 6.41 -19.67 3.30
N GLU A 61 5.15 -19.87 3.71
CA GLU A 61 4.74 -21.01 4.54
C GLU A 61 4.55 -22.30 3.74
N ALA A 62 4.17 -22.21 2.46
CA ALA A 62 3.97 -23.38 1.60
C ALA A 62 5.28 -23.96 0.99
N GLY A 63 6.43 -23.34 1.25
CA GLY A 63 7.71 -23.69 0.63
C GLY A 63 8.81 -24.16 1.59
N ARG A 64 8.46 -24.63 2.80
CA ARG A 64 9.43 -25.11 3.80
C ARG A 64 9.18 -26.55 4.22
#